data_AF-A0A7W1P9H3-F1
#
_entry.id   AF-A0A7W1P9H3-F1
#
_cell.length_a   1.000
_cell.length_b   1.000
_cell.length_c   1.000
_cell.angle_alpha   90.00
_cell.angle_beta   90.00
_cell.angle_gamma   90.00
#
_symmetry.space_group_name_H-M   'P 1'
#
loop_
_entity.id
_entity.type
_entity.pdbx_description
1 polymer ?
#
loop_
_entity_poly.entity_id
_entity_poly.type
_entity_poly.pdbx_seq_one_letter_code
_entity_poly.pdbx_strand_id
1 'polypeptide(L)' 'MARPERVDDAATSADYRDCYEALTGCSLRVCPRCHDGPMRIVERLIGAPTRPRIFDTS' A
#
# COMPACT_ATOMS: atom_id res chain seq x y z
N MET A 1 -9.22 21.00 -19.99
CA MET A 1 -9.59 20.29 -18.75
C MET A 1 -8.30 19.89 -18.06
N ALA A 2 -7.88 20.61 -17.01
CA ALA A 2 -6.69 20.25 -16.25
C ALA A 2 -6.94 18.90 -15.55
N ARG A 3 -6.03 17.94 -15.73
CA ARG A 3 -6.04 16.69 -14.94
C ARG A 3 -5.87 17.11 -13.47
N PRO A 4 -6.60 16.52 -12.50
CA PRO A 4 -6.33 16.83 -11.10
C PRO A 4 -4.88 16.46 -10.85
N GLU A 5 -4.09 17.47 -10.50
CA GLU A 5 -2.72 17.31 -10.06
C GLU A 5 -2.76 16.31 -8.92
N ARG A 6 -1.96 15.24 -9.02
CA ARG A 6 -1.84 14.27 -7.94
C ARG A 6 -1.46 15.09 -6.72
N VAL A 7 -2.31 15.08 -5.71
CA VAL A 7 -1.96 15.53 -4.39
C VAL A 7 -0.90 14.53 -3.92
N ASP A 8 0.34 14.78 -4.31
CA ASP A 8 1.48 14.27 -3.59
C ASP A 8 1.35 14.89 -2.19
N ASP A 9 0.74 14.11 -1.30
CA ASP A 9 0.61 14.34 0.15
C ASP A 9 2.02 14.28 0.78
N ALA A 10 2.92 15.09 0.24
CA ALA A 10 4.26 15.32 0.76
C ALA A 10 4.21 16.37 1.89
N ALA A 11 3.10 16.44 2.61
CA ALA A 11 2.85 17.40 3.67
C ALA A 11 2.97 16.71 5.03
N THR A 12 4.16 16.21 5.37
CA THR A 12 4.56 15.93 6.76
C THR A 12 3.47 15.21 7.59
N SER A 13 2.75 14.29 6.94
CA SER A 13 1.57 13.63 7.48
C SER A 13 2.06 12.40 8.22
N ALA A 14 1.59 12.21 9.45
CA ALA A 14 1.95 11.05 10.25
C ALA A 14 1.87 9.78 9.40
N ASP A 15 2.86 8.89 9.53
CA ASP A 15 2.87 7.61 8.81
C ASP A 15 1.49 6.96 9.00
N TYR A 16 0.90 6.43 7.94
CA TYR A 16 -0.38 5.72 8.02
C TYR A 16 -0.43 4.73 9.20
N ARG A 17 0.71 4.10 9.52
CA ARG A 17 0.87 3.22 10.67
C ARG A 17 0.60 3.90 12.01
N ASP A 18 1.04 5.15 12.17
CA ASP A 18 0.85 5.94 13.39
C ASP A 18 -0.63 6.30 13.58
N CYS A 19 -1.29 6.71 12.49
CA CYS A 19 -2.73 6.97 12.48
C CYS A 19 -3.54 5.71 12.83
N TYR A 20 -3.18 4.56 12.24
CA TYR A 20 -3.86 3.30 12.53
C TYR A 20 -3.70 2.88 14.00
N GLU A 21 -2.49 3.02 14.56
CA GLU A 21 -2.20 2.66 15.95
C GLU A 21 -2.97 3.57 16.91
N ALA A 22 -3.03 4.87 16.66
CA ALA A 22 -3.82 5.81 17.47
C ALA A 22 -5.33 5.49 17.46
N LEU A 23 -5.87 5.03 16.33
CA LEU A 23 -7.29 4.72 16.18
C LEU A 23 -7.70 3.35 16.72
N THR A 24 -6.80 2.37 16.68
CA THR A 24 -7.15 0.97 16.96
C THR A 24 -6.43 0.38 18.18
N GLY A 25 -5.36 1.02 18.67
CA GLY A 25 -4.46 0.47 19.68
C GLY A 25 -3.57 -0.68 19.18
N CYS A 26 -3.67 -1.06 17.90
CA CYS A 26 -2.91 -2.13 17.29
C CYS A 26 -1.79 -1.56 16.42
N SER A 27 -0.57 -2.08 16.55
CA SER A 27 0.56 -1.62 15.73
C SER A 27 0.66 -2.38 14.41
N LEU A 28 0.71 -1.66 13.29
CA LEU A 28 1.02 -2.24 11.96
C LEU A 28 2.53 -2.40 11.71
N ARG A 29 3.37 -2.10 12.69
CA ARG A 29 4.82 -2.31 12.59
C ARG A 29 5.20 -3.76 12.92
N VAL A 30 4.33 -4.46 13.65
CA VAL A 30 4.49 -5.84 14.08
C VAL A 30 3.42 -6.71 13.44
N CYS A 31 3.76 -7.96 13.13
CA CYS A 31 2.84 -8.95 12.59
C CYS A 31 1.75 -9.26 13.63
N PRO A 32 0.46 -9.01 13.34
CA PRO A 32 -0.64 -9.27 14.29
C PRO A 32 -0.92 -10.77 14.48
N ARG A 33 -0.26 -11.65 13.73
CA ARG A 33 -0.43 -13.12 13.83
C ARG A 33 0.57 -13.76 14.78
N CYS A 34 1.85 -13.41 14.65
CA CYS A 34 2.93 -14.00 15.43
C CYS A 34 3.53 -13.06 16.48
N HIS A 35 3.24 -11.76 16.42
CA HIS A 35 3.75 -10.71 17.32
C HIS A 35 5.30 -10.58 17.38
N ASP A 36 6.01 -11.33 16.55
CA ASP A 36 7.47 -11.44 16.58
C ASP A 36 8.13 -10.85 15.31
N GLY A 37 7.41 -10.88 14.18
CA GLY A 37 7.93 -10.40 12.89
C GLY A 37 7.50 -8.97 12.55
N PRO A 38 8.29 -8.22 11.77
CA PRO A 38 7.88 -6.91 11.26
C PRO A 38 6.93 -7.03 10.06
N MET A 39 5.94 -6.13 9.96
CA MET A 39 5.14 -6.00 8.74
C MET A 39 5.92 -5.21 7.67
N ARG A 40 5.89 -5.69 6.43
CA ARG A 40 6.64 -5.10 5.31
C ARG A 40 5.71 -4.29 4.41
N ILE A 41 6.16 -3.10 4.04
CA ILE A 41 5.48 -2.29 3.04
C ILE A 41 5.66 -2.99 1.69
N VAL A 42 4.55 -3.41 1.09
CA VAL A 42 4.54 -3.91 -0.29
C VAL A 42 4.14 -2.76 -1.21
N GLU A 43 5.08 -2.32 -2.03
CA GLU A 43 4.81 -1.30 -3.02
C GLU A 43 3.96 -1.87 -4.15
N ARG A 44 3.02 -1.06 -4.65
CA ARG A 44 2.24 -1.41 -5.83
C ARG A 44 3.08 -1.11 -7.05
N LEU A 45 3.46 -2.13 -7.82
CA LEU A 45 4.14 -1.94 -9.09
C LEU A 45 3.15 -1.35 -10.12
N ILE A 46 3.11 -0.03 -10.23
CA ILE A 46 2.24 0.66 -11.20
C ILE A 46 2.81 0.42 -12.60
N GLY A 47 2.00 -0.17 -13.49
CA GLY A 47 2.42 -0.46 -14.88
C GLY A 47 2.91 -1.88 -15.12
N ALA A 48 2.78 -2.80 -14.16
CA ALA A 48 2.91 -4.22 -14.46
C ALA A 48 1.93 -4.60 -15.58
N PRO A 49 2.38 -5.33 -16.63
CA PRO A 49 1.49 -5.75 -17.70
C PRO A 49 0.35 -6.57 -17.08
N THR A 50 -0.90 -6.18 -17.40
CA THR A 50 -2.05 -7.05 -17.14
C THR A 50 -1.75 -8.41 -17.78
N ARG A 51 -2.06 -9.49 -17.06
CA ARG A 51 -1.74 -10.89 -17.40
C ARG A 51 -1.67 -11.11 -18.91
N PRO A 52 -0.66 -11.84 -19.44
CA PRO A 52 -0.53 -12.06 -20.86
C PRO A 52 -1.86 -12.56 -21.41
N ARG A 53 -2.37 -11.89 -22.46
CA ARG A 53 -3.56 -12.34 -23.16
C ARG A 53 -3.21 -13.65 -23.85
N ILE A 54 -3.63 -14.76 -23.24
CA ILE A 54 -3.54 -16.08 -23.86
C ILE A 54 -4.65 -16.12 -24.91
N PHE A 55 -4.26 -16.16 -26.18
CA PHE A 55 -5.20 -16.38 -27.28
C PHE A 55 -5.31 -17.89 -27.51
N ASP A 56 -6.55 -18.40 -27.49
CA ASP A 56 -6.85 -19.76 -27.90
C ASP A 56 -6.65 -19.86 -29.43
N THR A 57 -5.88 -20.84 -29.89
CA THR A 57 -5.55 -21.05 -31.32
C THR A 57 -5.92 -22.45 -31.77
N SER A 58 -7.05 -22.97 -31.28
CA SER A 58 -7.62 -24.26 -31.71
C SER A 58 -8.07 -24.26 -33.17
#